data_AF-A0A0G1N0X1-F1
#
_entry.id   AF-A0A0G1N0X1-F1
#
_cell.length_a   1.000
_cell.length_b   1.000
_cell.length_c   1.000
_cell.angle_alpha   90.00
_cell.angle_beta   90.00
_cell.angle_gamma   90.00
#
_symmetry.space_group_name_H-M   'P 1'
#
loop_
_entity.id
_entity.type
_entity.pdbx_description
1 polymer ?
#
loop_
_entity_poly.entity_id
_entity_poly.type
_entity_poly.pdbx_seq_one_letter_code
_entity_poly.pdbx_strand_id
1 'polypeptide(L)' 'QSAEAQNLIQQYQVRYVIVGGKEKEAYPSLDLAGLQSLGQVVFALGETQVIEIK' A
#
# COMPACT_ATOMS: atom_id res chain seq x y z
N GLN A 1 2.34 -11.27 -9.02
CA GLN A 1 3.01 -10.11 -8.40
C GLN A 1 4.19 -9.70 -9.28
N SER A 2 4.34 -8.42 -9.58
CA SER A 2 5.41 -7.92 -10.47
C SER A 2 6.73 -7.80 -9.70
N ALA A 3 7.80 -8.40 -10.23
CA ALA A 3 9.13 -8.43 -9.60
C ALA A 3 9.67 -7.03 -9.25
N GLU A 4 9.25 -6.00 -10.00
CA GLU A 4 9.65 -4.60 -9.77
C GLU A 4 9.13 -4.03 -8.45
N ALA A 5 7.89 -4.36 -8.05
CA ALA A 5 7.31 -3.83 -6.82
C ALA A 5 8.05 -4.36 -5.59
N GLN A 6 8.39 -5.65 -5.57
CA GLN A 6 9.19 -6.24 -4.49
C GLN A 6 10.61 -5.66 -4.45
N ASN A 7 11.21 -5.41 -5.61
CA ASN A 7 12.55 -4.81 -5.66
C ASN A 7 12.55 -3.39 -5.10
N LEU A 8 11.53 -2.58 -5.41
CA LEU A 8 11.36 -1.24 -4.85
C LEU A 8 11.12 -1.27 -3.34
N ILE A 9 10.26 -2.17 -2.85
CA ILE A 9 10.00 -2.31 -1.42
C ILE A 9 11.28 -2.63 -0.65
N GLN A 10 12.10 -3.56 -1.17
CA GLN A 10 13.38 -3.93 -0.57
C GLN A 10 14.40 -2.80 -0.67
N GLN A 11 14.51 -2.14 -1.83
CA GLN A 11 15.45 -1.04 -2.07
C GLN A 11 15.18 0.16 -1.14
N TYR A 12 13.92 0.54 -0.98
CA TYR A 12 13.51 1.68 -0.16
C TYR A 12 13.20 1.29 1.30
N GLN A 13 13.34 0.01 1.65
CA GLN A 13 13.00 -0.55 2.97
C GLN A 13 11.61 -0.09 3.44
N VAL A 14 10.62 -0.16 2.54
CA VAL A 14 9.27 0.33 2.81
C VAL A 14 8.64 -0.53 3.89
N ARG A 15 8.35 0.07 5.06
CA ARG A 15 7.72 -0.62 6.21
C ARG A 15 6.23 -0.39 6.28
N TYR A 16 5.76 0.77 5.81
CA TYR A 16 4.35 1.14 5.87
C TYR A 16 3.92 1.80 4.57
N VAL A 17 2.75 1.39 4.08
CA VAL A 17 2.05 2.03 2.97
C VAL A 17 0.77 2.64 3.53
N ILE A 18 0.62 3.95 3.37
CA ILE A 18 -0.55 4.70 3.83
C ILE A 18 -1.38 5.03 2.60
N VAL A 19 -2.67 4.68 2.65
CA VAL A 19 -3.61 4.99 1.57
C VAL A 19 -4.82 5.70 2.16
N GLY A 20 -4.94 7.00 1.89
CA GLY A 20 -6.09 7.81 2.27
C GLY A 20 -7.16 7.93 1.18
N GLY A 21 -8.27 8.60 1.53
CA GLY A 21 -9.30 8.99 0.56
C GLY A 21 -8.73 9.83 -0.59
N LYS A 22 -7.84 10.78 -0.27
CA LYS A 22 -7.18 11.63 -1.27
C LYS A 22 -6.32 10.86 -2.26
N GLU A 23 -5.60 9.82 -1.82
CA GLU A 23 -4.82 8.98 -2.72
C GLU A 23 -5.74 8.15 -3.64
N LYS A 24 -6.92 7.72 -3.17
CA LYS A 24 -7.90 7.06 -4.05
C LYS A 24 -8.49 8.02 -5.08
N GLU A 25 -8.74 9.27 -4.70
CA GLU A 25 -9.24 10.30 -5.62
C GLU A 25 -8.19 10.69 -6.67
N ALA A 26 -6.93 10.88 -6.23
CA ALA A 26 -5.82 11.25 -7.12
C ALA A 26 -5.40 10.09 -8.04
N TYR A 27 -5.54 8.85 -7.58
CA TYR A 27 -5.16 7.64 -8.30
C TYR A 27 -6.35 6.65 -8.35
N PRO A 28 -7.36 6.88 -9.19
CA PRO A 28 -8.54 6.00 -9.26
C PRO A 28 -8.22 4.59 -9.76
N SER A 29 -7.09 4.43 -10.46
CA SER A 29 -6.56 3.12 -10.90
C SER A 29 -5.59 2.49 -9.90
N LEU A 30 -5.53 2.99 -8.65
CA LEU A 30 -4.67 2.43 -7.61
C LEU A 30 -5.14 1.01 -7.28
N ASP A 31 -4.24 0.04 -7.45
CA ASP A 31 -4.51 -1.36 -7.14
C ASP A 31 -4.46 -1.63 -5.62
N LEU A 32 -5.51 -1.22 -4.93
CA LEU A 32 -5.66 -1.41 -3.48
C LEU A 32 -5.56 -2.87 -3.06
N ALA A 33 -6.05 -3.79 -3.90
CA ALA A 33 -6.00 -5.22 -3.62
C ALA A 33 -4.56 -5.73 -3.64
N GLY A 34 -3.75 -5.32 -4.63
CA GLY A 34 -2.32 -5.62 -4.68
C GLY A 34 -1.56 -5.03 -3.51
N LEU A 35 -1.84 -3.78 -3.14
CA LEU A 35 -1.21 -3.14 -1.98
C LEU A 35 -1.51 -3.87 -0.67
N GLN A 36 -2.77 -4.23 -0.43
CA GLN A 36 -3.16 -5.03 0.73
C GLN A 36 -2.52 -6.42 0.72
N SER A 37 -2.28 -7.01 -0.46
CA SER A 37 -1.58 -8.29 -0.59
C SER A 37 -0.08 -8.22 -0.29
N LEU A 38 0.52 -7.03 -0.18
CA LEU A 38 1.94 -6.88 0.16
C LEU A 38 2.19 -7.04 1.67
N GLY A 39 1.15 -6.97 2.50
CA GLY A 39 1.32 -6.90 3.94
C GLY A 39 0.04 -7.07 4.73
N GLN A 40 0.02 -6.56 5.94
CA GLN A 40 -1.14 -6.61 6.82
C GLN A 40 -1.67 -5.20 7.07
N VAL A 41 -2.98 -5.01 6.97
CA VAL A 41 -3.62 -3.76 7.40
C VAL A 41 -3.55 -3.69 8.92
N VAL A 42 -2.74 -2.77 9.45
CA VAL A 42 -2.55 -2.56 10.90
C VAL A 42 -3.41 -1.41 11.44
N PHE A 43 -3.94 -0.57 10.56
CA PHE A 43 -4.83 0.53 10.91
C PHE A 43 -5.80 0.81 9.78
N ALA A 44 -7.06 1.05 10.14
CA ALA A 44 -8.09 1.53 9.22
C ALA A 44 -9.01 2.50 9.94
N LEU A 45 -9.19 3.69 9.39
CA LEU A 45 -10.11 4.71 9.91
C LEU A 45 -10.75 5.47 8.75
N GLY A 46 -12.06 5.31 8.59
CA GLY A 46 -12.78 5.91 7.46
C GLY A 46 -12.19 5.44 6.13
N GLU A 47 -11.68 6.39 5.34
CA GLU A 47 -11.06 6.12 4.03
C GLU A 47 -9.55 5.87 4.11
N THR A 48 -8.94 6.04 5.29
CA THR A 48 -7.51 5.84 5.51
C THR A 48 -7.21 4.41 5.94
N GLN A 49 -6.24 3.79 5.27
CA GLN A 49 -5.70 2.46 5.59
C GLN A 49 -4.19 2.53 5.69
N VAL A 50 -3.62 1.80 6.66
CA VAL A 50 -2.17 1.65 6.81
C VAL A 50 -1.85 0.17 6.72
N ILE A 51 -1.00 -0.16 5.75
CA ILE A 51 -0.55 -1.51 5.46
C ILE A 51 0.91 -1.60 5.94
N GLU A 52 1.17 -2.48 6.89
CA GLU A 52 2.52 -2.85 7.32
C GLU A 52 3.06 -3.93 6.39
N ILE A 53 4.21 -3.66 5.78
CA ILE A 53 4.94 -4.57 4.90
C ILE A 53 6.01 -5.28 5.76
N LYS A 54 6.03 -6.62 5.74
CA LYS A 54 6.97 -7.46 6.50
C LYS A 54 8.03 -8.08 5.62
#